data_AF-A0A226ENF2-F1
#
_entry.id   AF-A0A226ENF2-F1
#
_cell.length_a   1.000
_cell.length_b   1.000
_cell.length_c   1.000
_cell.angle_alpha   90.00
_cell.angle_beta   90.00
_cell.angle_gamma   90.00
#
_symmetry.space_group_name_H-M   'P 1'
#
loop_
_entity.id
_entity.type
_entity.pdbx_description
1 polymer ?
#
loop_
_entity_poly.entity_id
_entity_poly.type
_entity_poly.pdbx_seq_one_letter_code
_entity_poly.pdbx_strand_id
1 'polypeptide(L)'
;MFALLVSGRLVQTNFVQSTEDQRKFMIDIPQAEGVNHVAVFLTGESPFPLGTGGQIYFAWPDSQNKTTWRLAGYISNDKPSTIFKISGHSKSYSDDTKSYFAQPLLTPTPCTQTAKIGILIESLETIKLMSK
;
A
#
# COMPACT_ATOMS: atom_id res chain seq x y z
N MET A 1 -10.99 9.14 -5.04
CA MET A 1 -9.80 8.93 -5.91
C MET A 1 -9.34 7.47 -5.95
N PHE A 2 -9.01 6.84 -4.82
CA PHE A 2 -8.51 5.46 -4.79
C PHE A 2 -9.57 4.47 -4.28
N ALA A 3 -9.51 3.25 -4.78
CA ALA A 3 -10.30 2.12 -4.32
C ALA A 3 -9.41 0.91 -4.07
N LEU A 4 -9.84 0.11 -3.10
CA LEU A 4 -9.25 -1.14 -2.69
C LEU A 4 -10.29 -2.24 -2.83
N LEU A 5 -9.94 -3.33 -3.51
CA LEU A 5 -10.72 -4.55 -3.52
C LEU A 5 -9.89 -5.69 -2.95
N VAL A 6 -10.31 -6.21 -1.80
CA VAL A 6 -9.79 -7.46 -1.26
C VAL A 6 -10.65 -8.60 -1.80
N SER A 7 -10.02 -9.66 -2.32
CA SER A 7 -10.74 -10.82 -2.84
C SER A 7 -11.77 -11.35 -1.84
N GLY A 8 -13.04 -11.44 -2.26
CA GLY A 8 -14.14 -11.91 -1.41
C GLY A 8 -14.73 -10.86 -0.46
N ARG A 9 -14.34 -9.59 -0.56
CA ARG A 9 -14.88 -8.48 0.24
C ARG A 9 -15.47 -7.38 -0.64
N LEU A 10 -16.25 -6.50 -0.03
CA LEU A 10 -16.74 -5.28 -0.68
C LEU A 10 -15.59 -4.33 -1.00
N VAL A 11 -15.77 -3.54 -2.06
CA VAL A 11 -14.84 -2.45 -2.42
C VAL A 11 -14.81 -1.41 -1.30
N GLN A 12 -13.61 -0.95 -0.96
CA GLN A 12 -13.37 0.07 0.03
C GLN A 12 -12.76 1.31 -0.63
N THR A 13 -13.25 2.49 -0.29
CA THR A 13 -12.80 3.79 -0.83
C THR A 13 -12.42 4.78 0.26
N ASN A 14 -12.47 4.36 1.53
CA ASN A 14 -12.21 5.15 2.72
C ASN A 14 -10.71 5.31 3.04
N PHE A 15 -9.92 5.68 2.02
CA PHE A 15 -8.52 6.05 2.24
C PHE A 15 -8.43 7.31 3.10
N VAL A 16 -7.61 7.26 4.14
CA VAL A 16 -7.29 8.39 5.01
C VAL A 16 -6.04 9.08 4.46
N GLN A 17 -6.14 10.38 4.20
CA GLN A 17 -5.00 11.20 3.80
C GLN A 17 -4.20 11.58 5.05
N SER A 18 -2.87 11.49 4.97
CA SER A 18 -1.98 11.88 6.07
C SER A 18 -2.00 13.39 6.30
N THR A 19 -2.01 13.81 7.56
CA THR A 19 -1.92 15.22 7.96
C THR A 19 -0.51 15.79 7.77
N GLU A 20 0.53 14.96 7.88
CA GLU A 20 1.93 15.37 7.77
C GLU A 20 2.40 15.53 6.32
N ASP A 21 1.95 14.64 5.42
CA ASP A 21 2.27 14.69 4.00
C ASP A 21 1.02 14.39 3.17
N GLN A 22 0.48 15.44 2.53
CA GLN A 22 -0.74 15.38 1.75
C GLN A 22 -0.65 14.45 0.53
N ARG A 23 0.54 13.95 0.17
CA ARG A 23 0.74 12.97 -0.90
C ARG A 23 0.54 11.54 -0.44
N LYS A 24 0.40 11.30 0.87
CA LYS A 24 0.27 9.96 1.47
C LYS A 24 -1.19 9.66 1.79
N PHE A 25 -1.66 8.50 1.34
CA PHE A 25 -2.98 7.97 1.59
C PHE A 25 -2.85 6.57 2.18
N MET A 26 -3.69 6.21 3.15
CA MET A 26 -3.62 4.93 3.83
C MET A 26 -5.00 4.30 4.01
N ILE A 27 -5.05 2.98 3.97
CA ILE A 27 -6.25 2.21 4.30
C ILE A 27 -5.88 0.96 5.09
N ASP A 28 -6.73 0.64 6.06
CA ASP A 28 -6.57 -0.50 6.95
C ASP A 28 -7.38 -1.68 6.46
N ILE A 29 -6.76 -2.86 6.45
CA ILE A 29 -7.36 -4.14 6.08
C ILE A 29 -7.45 -4.99 7.35
N PRO A 30 -8.62 -5.05 8.01
CA PRO A 30 -8.80 -5.91 9.17
C PRO A 30 -8.76 -7.38 8.75
N GLN A 31 -8.44 -8.29 9.68
CA GLN A 31 -8.43 -9.74 9.44
C GLN A 31 -7.59 -10.13 8.22
N ALA A 32 -6.34 -9.68 8.19
CA ALA A 32 -5.44 -9.78 7.04
C ALA A 32 -4.87 -11.19 6.80
N GLU A 33 -5.07 -12.14 7.73
CA GLU A 33 -4.56 -13.52 7.66
C GLU A 33 -5.10 -14.31 6.46
N GLY A 34 -6.37 -14.11 6.09
CA GLY A 34 -7.03 -14.82 4.98
C GLY A 34 -6.94 -14.12 3.63
N VAL A 35 -6.17 -13.04 3.50
CA VAL A 35 -6.14 -12.24 2.27
C VAL A 35 -5.15 -12.83 1.28
N ASN A 36 -5.67 -13.26 0.12
CA ASN A 36 -4.85 -13.85 -0.94
C ASN A 36 -4.52 -12.87 -2.06
N HIS A 37 -5.50 -12.05 -2.46
CA HIS A 37 -5.35 -11.10 -3.56
C HIS A 37 -5.98 -9.76 -3.21
N VAL A 38 -5.33 -8.71 -3.67
CA VAL A 38 -5.76 -7.33 -3.49
C VAL A 38 -5.62 -6.59 -4.81
N ALA A 39 -6.66 -5.86 -5.20
CA ALA A 39 -6.60 -4.91 -6.31
C ALA A 39 -6.65 -3.48 -5.77
N VAL A 40 -5.81 -2.62 -6.31
CA VAL A 40 -5.78 -1.17 -6.03
C VAL A 40 -5.98 -0.45 -7.35
N PHE A 41 -6.90 0.51 -7.39
CA PHE A 41 -7.27 1.20 -8.63
C PHE A 41 -7.81 2.61 -8.40
N LEU A 42 -7.78 3.43 -9.45
CA LEU A 42 -8.45 4.72 -9.48
C LEU A 42 -9.97 4.54 -9.65
N THR A 43 -10.77 5.29 -8.89
CA THR A 43 -12.24 5.27 -8.99
C THR A 43 -12.77 5.91 -10.27
N GLY A 44 -11.96 6.73 -10.94
CA GLY A 44 -12.36 7.56 -12.07
C GLY A 44 -12.95 8.91 -11.69
N GLU A 45 -13.14 9.19 -10.40
CA GLU A 45 -13.63 10.51 -9.92
C GLU A 45 -12.61 11.63 -10.15
N SER A 46 -11.31 11.30 -10.05
CA SER A 46 -10.22 12.25 -10.25
C SER A 46 -8.96 11.52 -10.74
N PRO A 47 -8.28 12.03 -11.80
CA PRO A 47 -7.01 11.50 -12.25
C PRO A 47 -5.85 11.95 -11.34
N PHE A 48 -4.68 11.34 -11.50
CA PHE A 48 -3.45 11.90 -10.93
C PHE A 48 -3.12 13.25 -11.57
N PRO A 49 -2.52 14.19 -10.80
CA PRO A 49 -1.91 15.39 -11.36
C PRO A 49 -0.92 15.06 -12.49
N LEU A 50 -0.76 15.98 -13.44
CA LEU A 50 0.11 15.80 -14.59
C LEU A 50 1.54 15.43 -14.16
N GLY A 51 2.11 14.40 -14.78
CA GLY A 51 3.48 13.94 -14.50
C GLY A 51 3.63 13.12 -13.21
N THR A 52 2.53 12.78 -12.53
CA THR A 52 2.56 12.00 -11.27
C THR A 52 1.86 10.65 -11.39
N GLY A 53 2.16 9.77 -10.43
CA GLY A 53 1.48 8.50 -10.21
C GLY A 53 1.49 8.14 -8.72
N GLY A 54 0.94 6.98 -8.39
CA GLY A 54 0.87 6.48 -7.02
C GLY A 54 1.75 5.25 -6.83
N GLN A 55 2.77 5.35 -5.98
CA GLN A 55 3.50 4.18 -5.47
C GLN A 55 2.67 3.49 -4.39
N ILE A 56 2.56 2.17 -4.48
CA ILE A 56 1.75 1.36 -3.58
C ILE A 56 2.67 0.63 -2.64
N TYR A 57 2.43 0.80 -1.34
CA TYR A 57 3.18 0.18 -0.26
C TYR A 57 2.29 -0.73 0.57
N PHE A 58 2.84 -1.85 1.02
CA PHE A 58 2.16 -2.79 1.90
C PHE A 58 2.86 -2.88 3.25
N ALA A 59 2.03 -2.96 4.29
CA ALA A 59 2.42 -3.23 5.66
C ALA A 59 1.59 -4.42 6.14
N TRP A 60 2.09 -5.63 5.96
CA TRP A 60 1.44 -6.86 6.44
C TRP A 60 2.09 -7.31 7.76
N PRO A 61 1.30 -7.77 8.75
CA PRO A 61 1.86 -8.33 9.96
C PRO A 61 2.61 -9.63 9.65
N ASP A 62 3.85 -9.75 10.13
CA ASP A 62 4.64 -10.98 10.05
C ASP A 62 4.31 -11.95 11.21
N SER A 63 4.96 -13.12 11.21
CA SER A 63 4.80 -14.13 12.27
C SER A 63 5.26 -13.67 13.67
N GLN A 64 6.01 -12.56 13.73
CA GLN A 64 6.44 -11.91 14.97
C GLN A 64 5.59 -10.66 15.29
N ASN A 65 4.46 -10.46 14.58
CA ASN A 65 3.61 -9.26 14.64
C ASN A 65 4.33 -7.94 14.34
N LYS A 66 5.49 -7.98 13.66
CA LYS A 66 6.15 -6.79 13.12
C LYS A 66 5.53 -6.45 11.77
N THR A 67 5.31 -5.16 11.56
CA THR A 67 4.75 -4.65 10.32
C THR A 67 5.80 -3.78 9.65
N THR A 68 6.33 -4.24 8.51
CA THR A 68 7.32 -3.50 7.72
C THR A 68 6.68 -3.04 6.42
N TRP A 69 6.86 -1.75 6.10
CA TRP A 69 6.42 -1.16 4.84
C TRP A 69 7.32 -1.58 3.70
N ARG A 70 6.73 -2.05 2.59
CA ARG A 70 7.45 -2.48 1.38
C ARG A 70 6.78 -1.93 0.15
N LEU A 71 7.56 -1.50 -0.84
CA LEU A 71 7.04 -1.09 -2.15
C LEU A 71 6.51 -2.33 -2.89
N ALA A 72 5.22 -2.32 -3.21
CA ALA A 72 4.55 -3.41 -3.93
C ALA A 72 4.48 -3.14 -5.43
N GLY A 73 4.30 -1.89 -5.83
CA GLY A 73 4.18 -1.50 -7.23
C GLY A 73 3.70 -0.06 -7.38
N TYR A 74 3.05 0.24 -8.50
CA TYR A 74 2.51 1.57 -8.78
C TYR A 74 1.31 1.54 -9.72
N ILE A 75 0.51 2.61 -9.66
CA ILE A 75 -0.56 2.96 -10.61
C ILE A 75 -0.31 4.37 -11.17
N SER A 76 -0.83 4.64 -12.36
CA SER A 76 -0.74 5.94 -13.04
C SER A 76 -2.01 6.18 -13.87
N ASN A 77 -2.13 7.34 -14.53
CA ASN A 77 -3.25 7.57 -15.45
C ASN A 77 -3.25 6.57 -16.64
N ASP A 78 -2.08 6.14 -17.11
CA ASP A 78 -1.96 5.15 -18.20
C ASP A 78 -2.20 3.70 -17.72
N LYS A 79 -1.96 3.45 -16.43
CA LYS A 79 -2.16 2.15 -15.78
C LYS A 79 -2.92 2.36 -14.46
N PRO A 80 -4.25 2.58 -14.53
CA PRO A 80 -5.05 3.06 -13.40
C PRO A 80 -5.36 1.99 -12.36
N SER A 81 -4.98 0.73 -12.60
CA SER A 81 -5.25 -0.39 -11.72
C SER A 81 -4.11 -1.40 -11.70
N THR A 82 -3.97 -2.11 -10.58
CA THR A 82 -3.05 -3.24 -10.44
C THR A 82 -3.59 -4.25 -9.43
N ILE A 83 -3.18 -5.52 -9.58
CA ILE A 83 -3.58 -6.62 -8.70
C ILE A 83 -2.32 -7.24 -8.13
N PHE A 84 -2.34 -7.53 -6.83
CA PHE A 84 -1.24 -8.13 -6.10
C PHE A 84 -1.68 -9.44 -5.45
N LYS A 85 -0.79 -10.43 -5.51
CA LYS A 85 -0.90 -11.66 -4.73
C LYS A 85 -0.19 -11.47 -3.40
N ILE A 86 -0.89 -11.69 -2.30
CA ILE A 86 -0.40 -11.54 -0.91
C ILE A 86 0.01 -12.90 -0.32
N SER A 87 -0.67 -13.97 -0.71
CA SER A 87 -0.41 -15.33 -0.21
C SER A 87 0.95 -15.85 -0.70
N GLY A 88 1.87 -16.16 0.24
CA GLY A 88 3.17 -16.77 -0.04
C GLY A 88 4.39 -16.05 0.54
N HIS A 89 4.24 -14.91 1.23
CA HIS A 89 5.37 -14.13 1.75
C HIS A 89 5.93 -14.59 3.11
N SER A 90 5.80 -15.88 3.41
CA SER A 90 6.65 -16.55 4.40
C SER A 90 7.91 -17.00 3.67
N LYS A 91 9.05 -16.41 4.05
CA LYS A 91 10.44 -16.68 3.61
C LYS A 91 10.99 -15.70 2.56
N SER A 92 12.00 -14.96 3.01
CA SER A 92 13.01 -14.21 2.26
C SER A 92 12.50 -13.17 1.26
N TYR A 93 12.27 -11.95 1.74
CA TYR A 93 12.38 -10.75 0.92
C TYR A 93 13.55 -9.95 1.47
N SER A 94 14.60 -9.77 0.66
CA SER A 94 15.83 -9.08 1.01
C SER A 94 15.54 -7.62 1.37
N ASP A 95 15.99 -7.25 2.55
CA ASP A 95 16.01 -5.92 3.13
C ASP A 95 16.94 -5.01 2.32
N ASP A 96 16.42 -4.29 1.31
CA ASP A 96 17.21 -3.25 0.63
C ASP A 96 16.41 -2.08 0.05
N THR A 97 15.23 -1.77 0.61
CA THR A 97 14.47 -0.57 0.23
C THR A 97 14.36 0.39 1.41
N LYS A 98 14.98 1.57 1.27
CA LYS A 98 14.87 2.69 2.22
C LYS A 98 13.40 2.92 2.58
N SER A 99 13.05 2.68 3.84
CA SER A 99 11.68 2.73 4.33
C SER A 99 11.28 4.18 4.63
N TYR A 100 10.61 4.85 3.69
CA TYR A 100 10.11 6.23 3.83
C TYR A 100 8.91 6.38 4.79
N PHE A 101 8.46 5.28 5.40
CA PHE A 101 7.29 5.19 6.28
C PHE A 101 7.61 4.82 7.73
N ALA A 102 8.89 4.66 8.10
CA ALA A 102 9.27 4.27 9.45
C ALA A 102 9.49 5.48 10.36
N GLN A 103 8.58 5.70 11.33
CA GLN A 103 8.90 6.39 12.59
C GLN A 103 8.75 5.40 13.75
N PRO A 104 9.54 5.54 14.84
CA PRO A 104 9.49 4.62 15.97
C PRO A 104 8.48 5.12 17.00
N LEU A 105 7.30 4.50 17.07
CA LEU A 105 6.44 4.64 18.25
C LEU A 105 6.43 3.31 19.01
N LEU A 106 7.15 3.29 20.12
CA LEU A 106 7.15 2.23 21.12
C LEU A 106 5.78 2.20 21.81
N THR A 107 4.93 1.25 21.45
CA THR A 107 3.87 0.73 22.32
C THR A 107 3.44 -0.65 21.80
N PRO A 108 3.52 -1.73 22.61
CA PRO A 108 3.03 -3.04 22.20
C PRO A 108 1.50 -2.99 22.15
N THR A 109 0.95 -2.81 20.96
CA THR A 109 -0.51 -2.89 20.73
C THR A 109 -0.90 -4.38 20.70
N PRO A 110 -1.94 -4.81 21.43
CA PRO A 110 -2.40 -6.20 21.40
C PRO A 110 -2.85 -6.59 19.99
N CYS A 111 -2.58 -7.85 19.62
CA CYS A 111 -2.76 -8.43 18.28
C CYS A 111 -3.95 -7.84 17.51
N THR A 112 -3.67 -6.94 16.58
CA THR A 112 -4.59 -6.64 15.48
C THR A 112 -3.92 -7.18 14.23
N GLN A 113 -4.45 -8.26 13.66
CA GLN A 113 -4.06 -8.76 12.34
C GLN A 113 -4.52 -7.79 11.24
N THR A 114 -4.23 -6.51 11.40
CA THR A 114 -4.63 -5.44 10.50
C THR A 114 -3.44 -5.13 9.62
N ALA A 115 -3.59 -5.40 8.33
CA ALA A 115 -2.62 -4.94 7.36
C ALA A 115 -2.95 -3.52 6.94
N LYS A 116 -1.97 -2.81 6.36
CA LYS A 116 -2.14 -1.47 5.83
C LYS A 116 -1.67 -1.41 4.39
N ILE A 117 -2.37 -0.62 3.58
CA ILE A 117 -1.93 -0.23 2.25
C ILE A 117 -1.74 1.28 2.24
N GLY A 118 -0.58 1.70 1.74
CA GLY A 118 -0.20 3.08 1.56
C GLY A 118 -0.10 3.41 0.08
N ILE A 119 -0.56 4.59 -0.31
CA ILE A 119 -0.36 5.17 -1.64
C ILE A 119 0.40 6.48 -1.45
N LEU A 120 1.58 6.60 -2.06
CA LEU A 120 2.38 7.82 -2.09
C LEU A 120 2.34 8.41 -3.50
N ILE A 121 1.86 9.64 -3.63
CA ILE A 121 1.90 10.37 -4.90
C ILE A 121 3.33 10.86 -5.15
N GLU A 122 3.91 10.42 -6.26
CA GLU A 122 5.28 10.73 -6.69
C GLU A 122 5.35 11.05 -8.19
N SER A 123 6.46 11.66 -8.62
CA SER A 123 6.70 11.90 -10.04
C SER A 123 6.86 10.57 -10.79
N LEU A 124 6.37 10.52 -12.03
CA LEU A 124 6.50 9.32 -12.87
C LEU A 124 7.97 8.99 -13.16
N GLU A 125 8.86 9.98 -13.16
CA GLU A 125 10.30 9.78 -13.32
C GLU A 125 10.88 9.00 -12.14
N THR A 126 10.57 9.42 -10.91
CA THR A 126 10.98 8.73 -9.68
C THR A 126 10.43 7.31 -9.64
N ILE A 127 9.16 7.12 -10.01
CA ILE A 127 8.51 5.80 -10.05
C ILE A 127 9.21 4.85 -11.03
N LYS A 128 9.54 5.34 -12.24
CA LYS A 128 10.24 4.55 -13.26
C LYS A 128 11.65 4.18 -12.84
N LEU A 129 12.33 5.02 -12.07
CA LEU A 129 13.65 4.75 -11.52
C LEU A 129 13.62 3.62 -10.48
N MET A 130 12.63 3.62 -9.59
CA MET A 130 12.48 2.61 -8.53
C MET A 130 11.90 1.27 -9.01
N SER A 131 11.37 1.22 -10.23
CA SER A 131 10.79 0.01 -10.82
C SER A 131 11.79 -0.83 -11.64
N LYS A 132 13.05 -0.40 -11.74
CA LYS A 132 14.15 -1.16 -12.37
C LYS A 132 14.87 -2.01 -11.34
#